data_AF-A0A444UVW0-F1
#
_entry.id   AF-A0A444UVW0-F1
#
_cell.length_a   1.000
_cell.length_b   1.000
_cell.length_c   1.000
_cell.angle_alpha   90.00
_cell.angle_beta   90.00
_cell.angle_gamma   90.00
#
_symmetry.space_group_name_H-M   'P 1'
#
loop_
_entity.id
_entity.type
_entity.pdbx_description
1 polymer ?
#
loop_
_entity_poly.entity_id
_entity_poly.type
_entity_poly.pdbx_seq_one_letter_code
_entity_poly.pdbx_strand_id
1 'polypeptide(L)'
;MAVKDKLKAVLNVGLRVPSIMLLDVLYRWDVSSFFQQIQKSPLNNNPLFQYKYLALNMHYVEANTVKVSPCYLAGYILSVVLLTLPRQQLVQLYLYVLTALLLFAGHQISRDYVRNELESEYDGPIYLEPLTMNRFTTALIGQLVVCTLCSCVMRTKQIWLFSAHLLPLVARLCLVPLETIVFVNRFAMIFTGLEVLYFLASNLLVPFNLAKTAYRELAQVVEVYGLLALGMSLWNQLVVPVLFMVFWLVLFALQIYSYFSTRDQPTSRERLLFFFLTSIAECCSTPYSLLGLVFTVSFVALGVLTLCKFYLQGYRAFMNDNTMNRGMTEGITLLILAVQTGLIELQVIHRAFLLSIILFIVVASILQSMLEIADPIVLALGASRDK
;
A
#
# COMPACT_ATOMS: atom_id res chain seq x y z
N MET A 1 -21.35 -19.05 8.31
CA MET A 1 -19.89 -19.36 8.37
C MET A 1 -19.15 -18.80 7.16
N ALA A 2 -19.62 -19.04 5.92
CA ALA A 2 -18.98 -18.55 4.68
C ALA A 2 -18.66 -17.04 4.64
N VAL A 3 -19.53 -16.16 5.16
CA VAL A 3 -19.28 -14.70 5.19
C VAL A 3 -18.09 -14.34 6.09
N LYS A 4 -17.95 -15.01 7.24
CA LYS A 4 -16.85 -14.76 8.19
C LYS A 4 -15.52 -15.18 7.59
N ASP A 5 -15.48 -16.27 6.84
CA ASP A 5 -14.24 -16.75 6.21
C ASP A 5 -13.86 -15.94 4.98
N LYS A 6 -14.84 -15.48 4.18
CA LYS A 6 -14.61 -14.50 3.12
C LYS A 6 -14.06 -13.18 3.67
N LEU A 7 -14.63 -12.68 4.77
CA LEU A 7 -14.15 -11.46 5.43
C LEU A 7 -12.71 -11.63 5.95
N LYS A 8 -12.38 -12.79 6.53
CA LYS A 8 -11.00 -13.08 6.96
C LYS A 8 -10.02 -13.08 5.78
N ALA A 9 -10.42 -13.59 4.62
CA ALA A 9 -9.60 -13.62 3.42
C ALA A 9 -9.38 -12.22 2.85
N VAL A 10 -10.45 -11.41 2.73
CA VAL A 10 -10.35 -10.00 2.30
C VAL A 10 -9.46 -9.21 3.26
N LEU A 11 -9.63 -9.40 4.56
CA LEU A 11 -8.81 -8.76 5.59
C LEU A 11 -7.34 -9.19 5.47
N ASN A 12 -7.06 -10.46 5.17
CA ASN A 12 -5.70 -10.95 4.98
C ASN A 12 -5.00 -10.27 3.79
N VAL A 13 -5.73 -10.10 2.68
CA VAL A 13 -5.21 -9.38 1.50
C VAL A 13 -5.01 -7.91 1.84
N GLY A 14 -6.03 -7.25 2.40
CA GLY A 14 -5.99 -5.82 2.71
C GLY A 14 -4.86 -5.42 3.66
N LEU A 15 -4.59 -6.23 4.69
CA LEU A 15 -3.48 -5.96 5.62
C LEU A 15 -2.09 -6.13 4.99
N ARG A 16 -1.97 -6.88 3.88
CA ARG A 16 -0.68 -7.13 3.20
C ARG A 16 -0.40 -6.17 2.05
N VAL A 17 -1.38 -5.38 1.64
CA VAL A 17 -1.19 -4.34 0.60
C VAL A 17 -0.15 -3.29 1.02
N PRO A 18 -0.15 -2.76 2.26
CA PRO A 18 0.83 -1.76 2.68
C PRO A 18 2.29 -2.25 2.61
N SER A 19 2.56 -3.55 2.81
CA SER A 19 3.92 -4.08 2.63
C SER A 19 4.42 -3.98 1.19
N ILE A 20 3.54 -4.18 0.20
CA ILE A 20 3.89 -4.03 -1.22
C ILE A 20 4.03 -2.56 -1.58
N MET A 21 3.18 -1.68 -1.02
CA MET A 21 3.34 -0.23 -1.18
C MET A 21 4.69 0.25 -0.63
N LEU A 22 5.12 -0.28 0.52
CA LEU A 22 6.42 0.05 1.10
C LEU A 22 7.56 -0.42 0.20
N LEU A 23 7.44 -1.61 -0.40
CA LEU A 23 8.37 -2.13 -1.40
C LEU A 23 8.45 -1.24 -2.64
N ASP A 24 7.30 -0.77 -3.13
CA ASP A 24 7.20 0.14 -4.29
C ASP A 24 7.88 1.48 -4.01
N VAL A 25 7.60 2.07 -2.84
CA VAL A 25 8.21 3.35 -2.42
C VAL A 25 9.72 3.20 -2.23
N LEU A 26 10.16 2.11 -1.62
CA LEU A 26 11.58 1.84 -1.41
C LEU A 26 12.33 1.69 -2.74
N TYR A 27 11.72 1.03 -3.72
CA TYR A 27 12.25 0.92 -5.08
C TYR A 27 12.36 2.28 -5.78
N ARG A 28 11.30 3.10 -5.71
CA ARG A 28 11.33 4.46 -6.29
C ARG A 28 12.43 5.32 -5.67
N TRP A 29 12.63 5.19 -4.36
CA TRP A 29 13.68 5.94 -3.66
C TRP A 29 15.07 5.49 -4.11
N ASP A 30 15.32 4.19 -4.22
CA ASP A 30 16.59 3.63 -4.70
C ASP A 30 16.94 4.17 -6.10
N VAL A 31 15.99 4.07 -7.04
CA VAL A 31 16.14 4.61 -8.41
C VAL A 31 16.43 6.10 -8.42
N SER A 32 15.72 6.90 -7.62
CA SER A 32 15.93 8.35 -7.55
C SER A 32 17.30 8.73 -7.00
N SER A 33 17.78 8.01 -5.99
CA SER A 33 19.09 8.23 -5.37
C SER A 33 20.23 7.84 -6.31
N PHE A 34 20.05 6.75 -7.06
CA PHE A 34 20.96 6.31 -8.11
C PHE A 34 21.07 7.36 -9.23
N PHE A 35 19.94 7.91 -9.67
CA PHE A 35 19.93 8.94 -10.72
C PHE A 35 20.63 10.23 -10.26
N GLN A 36 20.43 10.64 -9.01
CA GLN A 36 21.15 11.78 -8.42
C GLN A 36 22.67 11.53 -8.31
N GLN A 37 23.08 10.28 -8.08
CA GLN A 37 24.50 9.92 -7.97
C GLN A 37 25.18 9.83 -9.34
N ILE A 38 24.47 9.34 -10.36
CA ILE A 38 24.93 9.39 -11.77
C ILE A 38 25.08 10.84 -12.23
N GLN A 39 24.12 11.71 -11.92
CA GLN A 39 24.18 13.11 -12.33
C GLN A 39 25.35 13.89 -11.69
N LYS A 40 25.89 13.40 -10.58
CA LYS A 40 27.09 13.94 -9.92
C LYS A 40 28.40 13.33 -10.46
N SER A 41 28.34 12.26 -11.25
CA SER A 41 29.53 11.58 -11.77
C SER A 41 29.92 12.16 -13.13
N PRO A 42 31.19 12.54 -13.37
CA PRO A 42 31.62 13.30 -14.54
C PRO A 42 31.67 12.50 -15.87
N LEU A 43 31.11 11.29 -15.94
CA LEU A 43 31.17 10.42 -17.12
C LEU A 43 29.82 10.35 -17.85
N ASN A 44 29.34 11.50 -18.31
CA ASN A 44 27.97 11.72 -18.81
C ASN A 44 27.72 11.33 -20.29
N ASN A 45 28.64 10.63 -20.98
CA ASN A 45 28.60 10.62 -22.45
C ASN A 45 28.19 9.31 -23.14
N ASN A 46 27.79 8.25 -22.42
CA ASN A 46 27.43 6.99 -23.09
C ASN A 46 26.12 6.36 -22.56
N PRO A 47 25.03 6.33 -23.35
CA PRO A 47 23.75 5.72 -22.94
C PRO A 47 23.82 4.19 -22.85
N LEU A 48 24.84 3.55 -23.45
CA LEU A 48 25.09 2.11 -23.36
C LEU A 48 25.65 1.65 -22.00
N PHE A 49 26.04 2.58 -21.13
CA PHE A 49 26.63 2.27 -19.82
C PHE A 49 25.59 2.07 -18.72
N GLN A 50 24.38 2.64 -18.87
CA GLN A 50 23.32 2.57 -17.86
C GLN A 50 22.73 1.15 -17.69
N TYR A 51 22.58 0.41 -18.79
CA TYR A 51 22.02 -0.94 -18.78
C TYR A 51 23.00 -2.03 -18.38
N LYS A 52 24.25 -1.94 -18.86
CA LYS A 52 25.27 -2.94 -18.58
C LYS A 52 25.64 -2.95 -17.09
N TYR A 53 25.52 -1.81 -16.39
CA TYR A 53 25.76 -1.70 -14.95
C TYR A 53 24.61 -2.19 -14.07
N LEU A 54 23.35 -2.21 -14.53
CA LEU A 54 22.24 -2.79 -13.76
C LEU A 54 22.36 -4.33 -13.69
N ALA A 55 22.71 -4.96 -14.82
CA ALA A 55 23.01 -6.39 -14.88
C ALA A 55 24.31 -6.73 -14.14
N LEU A 56 25.32 -5.85 -14.19
CA LEU A 56 26.54 -6.00 -13.40
C LEU A 56 26.29 -5.82 -11.90
N ASN A 57 25.35 -4.96 -11.46
CA ASN A 57 25.10 -4.72 -10.04
C ASN A 57 24.52 -5.95 -9.33
N MET A 58 23.67 -6.74 -10.00
CA MET A 58 23.22 -8.03 -9.46
C MET A 58 24.37 -9.02 -9.27
N HIS A 59 25.44 -8.94 -10.07
CA HIS A 59 26.62 -9.80 -9.95
C HIS A 59 27.74 -9.19 -9.09
N TYR A 60 27.79 -7.87 -8.94
CA TYR A 60 28.78 -7.14 -8.13
C TYR A 60 28.39 -6.99 -6.65
N VAL A 61 27.14 -7.29 -6.28
CA VAL A 61 26.71 -7.44 -4.87
C VAL A 61 27.54 -8.49 -4.13
N GLU A 62 28.15 -9.45 -4.84
CA GLU A 62 28.96 -10.50 -4.24
C GLU A 62 30.47 -10.20 -4.21
N ALA A 63 30.97 -9.23 -4.99
CA ALA A 63 32.40 -9.12 -5.27
C ALA A 63 33.08 -7.78 -4.91
N ASN A 64 32.36 -6.69 -4.60
CA ASN A 64 33.01 -5.47 -4.14
C ASN A 64 32.13 -4.63 -3.23
N THR A 65 32.77 -4.08 -2.19
CA THR A 65 32.22 -3.25 -1.10
C THR A 65 31.54 -1.97 -1.58
N VAL A 66 30.40 -2.08 -2.25
CA VAL A 66 29.45 -0.98 -2.40
C VAL A 66 28.69 -0.93 -1.08
N LYS A 67 28.85 0.17 -0.33
CA LYS A 67 28.07 0.46 0.89
C LYS A 67 26.60 0.67 0.49
N VAL A 68 25.87 -0.40 0.20
CA VAL A 68 24.41 -0.40 0.29
C VAL A 68 24.11 0.03 1.71
N SER A 69 23.50 1.21 1.90
CA SER A 69 23.24 1.66 3.27
C SER A 69 22.42 0.58 3.97
N PRO A 70 22.84 0.13 5.18
CA PRO A 70 22.21 -0.98 5.87
C PRO A 70 20.70 -0.75 6.10
N CYS A 71 20.26 0.51 6.08
CA CYS A 71 18.85 0.91 6.12
C CYS A 71 18.02 0.42 4.92
N TYR A 72 18.57 0.36 3.70
CA TYR A 72 17.81 -0.10 2.52
C TYR A 72 17.59 -1.60 2.56
N LEU A 73 18.66 -2.35 2.88
CA LEU A 73 18.56 -3.80 3.06
C LEU A 73 17.60 -4.13 4.20
N ALA A 74 17.68 -3.39 5.31
CA ALA A 74 16.72 -3.53 6.40
C ALA A 74 15.27 -3.23 5.97
N GLY A 75 15.04 -2.24 5.11
CA GLY A 75 13.72 -1.92 4.55
C GLY A 75 13.15 -3.03 3.67
N TYR A 76 13.97 -3.63 2.79
CA TYR A 76 13.56 -4.76 1.96
C TYR A 76 13.34 -6.04 2.78
N ILE A 77 14.19 -6.30 3.78
CA ILE A 77 13.98 -7.42 4.71
C ILE A 77 12.68 -7.19 5.50
N LEU A 78 12.43 -5.98 5.98
CA LEU A 78 11.22 -5.64 6.73
C LEU A 78 9.96 -5.85 5.89
N SER A 79 9.94 -5.42 4.62
CA SER A 79 8.78 -5.59 3.74
C SER A 79 8.50 -7.06 3.44
N VAL A 80 9.54 -7.86 3.20
CA VAL A 80 9.41 -9.32 2.99
C VAL A 80 8.94 -10.03 4.25
N VAL A 81 9.47 -9.65 5.41
CA VAL A 81 9.04 -10.18 6.72
C VAL A 81 7.57 -9.83 6.97
N LEU A 82 7.17 -8.59 6.71
CA LEU A 82 5.78 -8.15 6.92
C LEU A 82 4.81 -8.90 6.00
N LEU A 83 5.26 -9.26 4.79
CA LEU A 83 4.50 -10.06 3.84
C LEU A 83 4.32 -11.51 4.32
N THR A 84 5.37 -12.12 4.88
CA THR A 84 5.37 -13.53 5.31
C THR A 84 4.73 -13.76 6.68
N LEU A 85 4.58 -12.72 7.50
CA LEU A 85 3.98 -12.85 8.83
C LEU A 85 2.55 -13.42 8.80
N PRO A 86 2.17 -14.24 9.81
CA PRO A 86 0.81 -14.71 9.96
C PRO A 86 -0.12 -13.56 10.36
N ARG A 87 -1.35 -13.63 9.85
CA ARG A 87 -2.36 -12.55 9.96
C ARG A 87 -2.59 -12.04 11.37
N GLN A 88 -2.59 -12.91 12.39
CA GLN A 88 -2.87 -12.51 13.78
C GLN A 88 -1.80 -11.55 14.32
N GLN A 89 -0.53 -11.85 14.04
CA GLN A 89 0.62 -11.04 14.46
C GLN A 89 0.69 -9.74 13.65
N LEU A 90 0.32 -9.79 12.37
CA LEU A 90 0.24 -8.61 11.50
C LEU A 90 -0.82 -7.62 12.00
N VAL A 91 -2.01 -8.10 12.40
CA VAL A 91 -3.05 -7.25 13.02
C VAL A 91 -2.52 -6.61 14.31
N GLN A 92 -1.86 -7.37 15.18
CA GLN A 92 -1.29 -6.83 16.43
C GLN A 92 -0.24 -5.75 16.15
N LEU A 93 0.65 -5.98 15.18
CA LEU A 93 1.65 -5.00 14.76
C LEU A 93 1.00 -3.71 14.27
N TYR A 94 0.00 -3.79 13.39
CA TYR A 94 -0.72 -2.59 12.93
C TYR A 94 -1.46 -1.87 14.05
N LEU A 95 -2.05 -2.59 15.01
CA LEU A 95 -2.67 -1.97 16.18
C LEU A 95 -1.64 -1.24 17.05
N TYR A 96 -0.43 -1.78 17.21
CA TYR A 96 0.65 -1.09 17.93
C TYR A 96 1.14 0.16 17.20
N VAL A 97 1.32 0.10 15.88
CA VAL A 97 1.65 1.28 15.07
C VAL A 97 0.53 2.33 15.17
N LEU A 98 -0.73 1.91 15.08
CA LEU A 98 -1.89 2.78 15.23
C LEU A 98 -1.91 3.46 16.60
N THR A 99 -1.61 2.74 17.68
CA THR A 99 -1.52 3.35 19.03
C THR A 99 -0.38 4.34 19.14
N ALA A 100 0.78 4.06 18.55
CA ALA A 100 1.89 5.02 18.53
C ALA A 100 1.50 6.30 17.77
N LEU A 101 0.80 6.17 16.64
CA LEU A 101 0.26 7.31 15.87
C LEU A 101 -0.80 8.09 16.63
N LEU A 102 -1.70 7.41 17.34
CA LEU A 102 -2.71 8.06 18.20
C LEU A 102 -2.04 8.85 19.34
N LEU A 103 -1.03 8.29 20.00
CA LEU A 103 -0.27 9.00 21.03
C LEU A 103 0.47 10.21 20.45
N PHE A 104 1.07 10.06 19.27
CA PHE A 104 1.68 11.18 18.56
C PHE A 104 0.66 12.27 18.19
N ALA A 105 -0.54 11.90 17.75
CA ALA A 105 -1.61 12.86 17.48
C ALA A 105 -2.07 13.59 18.75
N GLY A 106 -2.18 12.88 19.89
CA GLY A 106 -2.46 13.48 21.19
C GLY A 106 -1.40 14.51 21.59
N HIS A 107 -0.12 14.21 21.33
CA HIS A 107 0.98 15.14 21.54
C HIS A 107 0.88 16.39 20.66
N GLN A 108 0.55 16.24 19.37
CA GLN A 108 0.36 17.39 18.48
C GLN A 108 -0.81 18.27 18.93
N ILE A 109 -1.95 17.69 19.29
CA ILE A 109 -3.11 18.44 19.80
C ILE A 109 -2.74 19.26 21.05
N SER A 110 -1.99 18.65 21.99
CA SER A 110 -1.52 19.35 23.19
C SER A 110 -0.57 20.51 22.87
N ARG A 111 0.35 20.29 21.93
CA ARG A 111 1.35 21.28 21.53
C ARG A 111 0.72 22.45 20.77
N ASP A 112 -0.21 22.16 19.86
CA ASP A 112 -0.94 23.17 19.10
C ASP A 112 -1.84 24.00 20.02
N TYR A 113 -2.48 23.38 21.03
CA TYR A 113 -3.25 24.10 22.05
C TYR A 113 -2.38 25.11 22.82
N VAL A 114 -1.22 24.69 23.35
CA VAL A 114 -0.34 25.56 24.12
C VAL A 114 0.25 26.68 23.26
N ARG A 115 0.56 26.40 21.99
CA ARG A 115 1.02 27.42 21.04
C ARG A 115 -0.06 28.48 20.78
N ASN A 116 -1.29 28.04 20.58
CA ASN A 116 -2.42 28.95 20.35
C ASN A 116 -2.77 29.79 21.59
N GLU A 117 -2.53 29.29 22.81
CA GLU A 117 -2.68 30.10 24.03
C GLU A 117 -1.54 31.12 24.21
N LEU A 118 -0.31 30.76 23.86
CA LEU A 118 0.84 31.68 23.88
C LEU A 118 0.66 32.84 22.90
N GLU A 119 0.15 32.58 21.70
CA GLU A 119 -0.10 33.61 20.68
C GLU A 119 -1.28 34.54 21.04
N SER A 120 -2.12 34.15 21.99
CA SER A 120 -3.30 34.92 22.41
C SER A 120 -3.02 35.90 23.57
N GLU A 121 -1.87 35.79 24.26
CA GLU A 121 -1.42 36.62 25.41
C GLU A 121 -2.49 36.89 26.51
N TYR A 122 -3.55 36.08 26.58
CA TYR A 122 -4.69 36.32 27.45
C TYR A 122 -4.57 35.53 28.76
N ASP A 123 -4.35 36.26 29.85
CA ASP A 123 -4.25 35.71 31.22
C ASP A 123 -5.59 35.60 31.97
N GLY A 124 -6.71 35.95 31.32
CA GLY A 124 -8.03 35.94 31.95
C GLY A 124 -8.67 34.54 32.09
N PRO A 125 -9.74 34.42 32.89
CA PRO A 125 -10.47 33.16 33.07
C PRO A 125 -11.07 32.67 31.75
N ILE A 126 -10.97 31.36 31.49
CA ILE A 126 -11.41 30.71 30.25
C ILE A 126 -12.86 31.08 29.87
N TYR A 127 -13.75 31.24 30.87
CA TYR A 127 -15.18 31.50 30.70
C TYR A 127 -15.55 32.91 30.19
N LEU A 128 -14.62 33.87 30.17
CA LEU A 128 -14.94 35.24 29.75
C LEU A 128 -14.99 35.39 28.23
N GLU A 129 -14.26 34.57 27.48
CA GLU A 129 -14.14 34.74 26.02
C GLU A 129 -14.59 33.47 25.27
N PRO A 130 -15.61 33.57 24.39
CA PRO A 130 -16.20 32.40 23.73
C PRO A 130 -15.21 31.69 22.79
N LEU A 131 -14.23 32.40 22.25
CA LEU A 131 -13.16 31.85 21.40
C LEU A 131 -12.21 30.95 22.19
N THR A 132 -11.83 31.36 23.40
CA THR A 132 -10.94 30.62 24.31
C THR A 132 -11.64 29.37 24.86
N MET A 133 -12.93 29.47 25.20
CA MET A 133 -13.76 28.30 25.55
C MET A 133 -13.87 27.28 24.41
N ASN A 134 -14.07 27.73 23.17
CA ASN A 134 -14.19 26.84 22.01
C ASN A 134 -12.86 26.11 21.73
N ARG A 135 -11.73 26.81 21.85
CA ARG A 135 -10.38 26.22 21.71
C ARG A 135 -10.09 25.20 22.82
N PHE A 136 -10.45 25.50 24.06
CA PHE A 136 -10.29 24.59 25.19
C PHE A 136 -11.16 23.34 25.04
N THR A 137 -12.44 23.52 24.70
CA THR A 137 -13.38 22.40 24.54
C THR A 137 -13.01 21.50 23.37
N THR A 138 -12.57 22.06 22.23
CA THR A 138 -12.08 21.25 21.09
C THR A 138 -10.81 20.46 21.41
N ALA A 139 -9.84 21.07 22.10
CA ALA A 139 -8.63 20.36 22.54
C ALA A 139 -8.95 19.26 23.56
N LEU A 140 -9.85 19.52 24.50
CA LEU A 140 -10.27 18.54 25.51
C LEU A 140 -11.04 17.37 24.90
N ILE A 141 -11.99 17.63 24.00
CA ILE A 141 -12.70 16.58 23.26
C ILE A 141 -11.73 15.77 22.41
N GLY A 142 -10.80 16.44 21.69
CA GLY A 142 -9.78 15.76 20.89
C GLY A 142 -8.91 14.82 21.71
N GLN A 143 -8.44 15.24 22.87
CA GLN A 143 -7.62 14.39 23.75
C GLN A 143 -8.41 13.26 24.40
N LEU A 144 -9.66 13.48 24.80
CA LEU A 144 -10.54 12.42 25.31
C LEU A 144 -10.82 11.35 24.23
N VAL A 145 -11.05 11.77 22.99
CA VAL A 145 -11.20 10.86 21.85
C VAL A 145 -9.91 10.06 21.62
N VAL A 146 -8.74 10.70 21.63
CA VAL A 146 -7.46 10.00 21.49
C VAL A 146 -7.24 8.99 22.62
N CYS A 147 -7.49 9.36 23.88
CA CYS A 147 -7.30 8.46 25.03
C CYS A 147 -8.26 7.26 25.00
N THR A 148 -9.52 7.49 24.64
CA THR A 148 -10.53 6.42 24.53
C THR A 148 -10.24 5.47 23.38
N LEU A 149 -9.78 5.98 22.23
CA LEU A 149 -9.32 5.18 21.10
C LEU A 149 -8.08 4.35 21.47
N CYS A 150 -7.08 4.94 22.13
CA CYS A 150 -5.89 4.20 22.61
C CYS A 150 -6.25 3.05 23.56
N SER A 151 -7.11 3.31 24.55
CA SER A 151 -7.58 2.28 25.49
C SER A 151 -8.39 1.18 24.80
N CYS A 152 -9.24 1.52 23.83
CA CYS A 152 -9.98 0.56 23.04
C CYS A 152 -9.06 -0.32 22.18
N VAL A 153 -8.05 0.28 21.53
CA VAL A 153 -7.11 -0.44 20.66
C VAL A 153 -6.20 -1.38 21.46
N MET A 154 -5.69 -0.95 22.61
CA MET A 154 -4.85 -1.80 23.46
C MET A 154 -5.62 -2.80 24.34
N ARG A 155 -6.96 -2.70 24.40
CA ARG A 155 -7.81 -3.47 25.33
C ARG A 155 -7.34 -3.37 26.78
N THR A 156 -6.73 -2.25 27.17
CA THR A 156 -6.31 -1.99 28.55
C THR A 156 -7.35 -1.13 29.25
N LYS A 157 -7.68 -1.47 30.50
CA LYS A 157 -8.63 -0.70 31.32
C LYS A 157 -7.99 0.54 31.98
N GLN A 158 -6.69 0.74 31.82
CA GLN A 158 -5.92 1.79 32.48
C GLN A 158 -5.83 3.03 31.58
N ILE A 159 -6.89 3.82 31.54
CA ILE A 159 -6.98 5.08 30.77
C ILE A 159 -5.96 6.11 31.29
N TRP A 160 -5.59 6.01 32.57
CA TRP A 160 -4.67 6.92 33.24
C TRP A 160 -3.25 6.92 32.68
N LEU A 161 -2.81 5.81 32.08
CA LEU A 161 -1.47 5.68 31.49
C LEU A 161 -1.26 6.69 30.35
N PHE A 162 -2.29 6.87 29.50
CA PHE A 162 -2.25 7.74 28.33
C PHE A 162 -2.63 9.21 28.65
N SER A 163 -2.94 9.50 29.91
CA SER A 163 -3.49 10.78 30.38
C SER A 163 -2.44 11.89 30.52
N ALA A 164 -1.15 11.60 30.29
CA ALA A 164 -0.09 12.59 30.41
C ALA A 164 -0.28 13.80 29.46
N HIS A 165 -1.03 13.62 28.36
CA HIS A 165 -1.41 14.69 27.43
C HIS A 165 -2.46 15.67 27.98
N LEU A 166 -3.23 15.26 29.00
CA LEU A 166 -4.26 16.10 29.65
C LEU A 166 -3.67 17.09 30.67
N LEU A 167 -2.41 16.92 31.07
CA LEU A 167 -1.76 17.74 32.10
C LEU A 167 -1.80 19.25 31.82
N PRO A 168 -1.53 19.73 30.58
CA PRO A 168 -1.59 21.16 30.25
C PRO A 168 -3.00 21.74 30.31
N LEU A 169 -4.03 20.95 29.94
CA LEU A 169 -5.44 21.36 30.02
C LEU A 169 -5.92 21.43 31.48
N VAL A 170 -5.51 20.47 32.31
CA VAL A 170 -5.80 20.48 33.75
C VAL A 170 -5.09 21.65 34.44
N ALA A 171 -3.85 21.97 34.05
CA ALA A 171 -3.15 23.14 34.56
C ALA A 171 -3.89 24.45 34.20
N ARG A 172 -4.49 24.52 33.01
CA ARG A 172 -5.30 25.69 32.62
C ARG A 172 -6.63 25.78 33.38
N LEU A 173 -7.29 24.65 33.65
CA LEU A 173 -8.46 24.60 34.54
C LEU A 173 -8.14 25.08 35.96
N CYS A 174 -6.90 24.87 36.41
CA CYS A 174 -6.40 25.36 37.70
C CYS A 174 -5.96 26.83 37.70
N LEU A 175 -6.20 27.59 36.63
CA LEU A 175 -5.86 29.03 36.50
C LEU A 175 -4.37 29.34 36.73
N VAL A 176 -3.50 28.40 36.33
CA VAL A 176 -2.05 28.54 36.45
C VAL A 176 -1.54 29.60 35.43
N PRO A 177 -0.61 30.50 35.82
CA PRO A 177 -0.09 31.53 34.92
C PRO A 177 0.61 30.96 33.68
N LEU A 178 0.63 31.73 32.58
CA LEU A 178 1.12 31.29 31.27
C LEU A 178 2.56 30.75 31.31
N GLU A 179 3.45 31.37 32.08
CA GLU A 179 4.85 30.92 32.21
C GLU A 179 4.97 29.50 32.78
N THR A 180 4.12 29.18 33.76
CA THR A 180 4.07 27.85 34.38
C THR A 180 3.36 26.81 33.51
N ILE A 181 2.44 27.22 32.62
CA ILE A 181 1.83 26.32 31.63
C ILE A 181 2.86 25.83 30.62
N VAL A 182 3.80 26.68 30.21
CA VAL A 182 4.92 26.29 29.33
C VAL A 182 5.81 25.24 30.00
N PHE A 183 6.08 25.40 31.30
CA PHE A 183 6.84 24.43 32.07
C PHE A 183 6.10 23.09 32.18
N VAL A 184 4.83 23.11 32.57
CA VAL A 184 3.97 21.90 32.65
C VAL A 184 3.88 21.20 31.30
N ASN A 185 3.75 21.94 30.19
CA ASN A 185 3.74 21.37 28.85
C ASN A 185 5.08 20.71 28.51
N ARG A 186 6.23 21.30 28.87
CA ARG A 186 7.54 20.66 28.66
C ARG A 186 7.67 19.35 29.44
N PHE A 187 7.19 19.30 30.68
CA PHE A 187 7.16 18.06 31.46
C PHE A 187 6.23 17.01 30.85
N ALA A 188 5.03 17.42 30.44
CA ALA A 188 4.08 16.55 29.74
C ALA A 188 4.68 16.02 28.42
N MET A 189 5.40 16.84 27.66
CA MET A 189 6.08 16.44 26.42
C MET A 189 7.20 15.41 26.69
N ILE A 190 7.99 15.58 27.74
CA ILE A 190 9.05 14.61 28.10
C ILE A 190 8.43 13.28 28.55
N PHE A 191 7.40 13.30 29.39
CA PHE A 191 6.72 12.09 29.85
C PHE A 191 6.03 11.33 28.72
N THR A 192 5.31 12.04 27.85
CA THR A 192 4.64 11.44 26.69
C THR A 192 5.65 10.94 25.65
N GLY A 193 6.76 11.66 25.45
CA GLY A 193 7.87 11.21 24.61
C GLY A 193 8.53 9.94 25.16
N LEU A 194 8.75 9.86 26.47
CA LEU A 194 9.26 8.66 27.14
C LEU A 194 8.26 7.50 27.08
N GLU A 195 6.96 7.75 27.23
CA GLU A 195 5.92 6.75 27.10
C GLU A 195 5.87 6.18 25.69
N VAL A 196 5.88 7.04 24.66
CA VAL A 196 5.93 6.63 23.25
C VAL A 196 7.23 5.87 22.96
N LEU A 197 8.38 6.33 23.46
CA LEU A 197 9.67 5.68 23.23
C LEU A 197 9.78 4.33 23.96
N TYR A 198 9.29 4.25 25.19
CA TYR A 198 9.19 3.00 25.95
C TYR A 198 8.26 2.02 25.24
N PHE A 199 7.07 2.48 24.83
CA PHE A 199 6.11 1.68 24.10
C PHE A 199 6.68 1.21 22.75
N LEU A 200 7.32 2.10 22.01
CA LEU A 200 7.93 1.78 20.72
C LEU A 200 9.08 0.79 20.91
N ALA A 201 9.96 0.97 21.90
CA ALA A 201 11.09 0.09 22.17
C ALA A 201 10.66 -1.31 22.65
N SER A 202 9.71 -1.38 23.58
CA SER A 202 9.16 -2.66 24.09
C SER A 202 8.39 -3.41 23.00
N ASN A 203 7.74 -2.69 22.08
CA ASN A 203 7.06 -3.29 20.93
C ASN A 203 7.91 -3.39 19.66
N LEU A 204 9.13 -2.82 19.57
CA LEU A 204 10.05 -2.98 18.43
C LEU A 204 10.77 -4.33 18.47
N LEU A 205 10.99 -4.85 19.69
CA LEU A 205 11.56 -6.19 19.88
C LEU A 205 10.57 -7.28 19.46
N VAL A 206 9.26 -6.99 19.51
CA VAL A 206 8.20 -7.90 19.07
C VAL A 206 8.31 -8.24 17.57
N PRO A 207 8.30 -7.31 16.60
CA PRO A 207 8.48 -7.60 15.18
C PRO A 207 9.84 -8.21 14.89
N PHE A 208 10.90 -7.86 15.62
CA PHE A 208 12.20 -8.52 15.46
C PHE A 208 12.17 -9.99 15.87
N ASN A 209 11.57 -10.32 17.01
CA ASN A 209 11.41 -11.70 17.48
C ASN A 209 10.44 -12.49 16.58
N LEU A 210 9.40 -11.83 16.07
CA LEU A 210 8.47 -12.38 15.09
C LEU A 210 9.16 -12.67 13.76
N ALA A 211 9.98 -11.75 13.27
CA ALA A 211 10.80 -11.92 12.06
C ALA A 211 11.76 -13.10 12.21
N LYS A 212 12.40 -13.23 13.38
CA LYS A 212 13.29 -14.36 13.68
C LYS A 212 12.55 -15.70 13.69
N THR A 213 11.32 -15.71 14.22
CA THR A 213 10.46 -16.91 14.23
C THR A 213 10.00 -17.27 12.82
N ALA A 214 9.51 -16.29 12.05
CA ALA A 214 9.11 -16.48 10.66
C ALA A 214 10.27 -16.92 9.77
N TYR A 215 11.47 -16.36 9.96
CA TYR A 215 12.68 -16.78 9.26
C TYR A 215 13.04 -18.24 9.58
N ARG A 216 12.93 -18.66 10.83
CA ARG A 216 13.19 -20.06 11.22
C ARG A 216 12.18 -21.02 10.61
N GLU A 217 10.89 -20.67 10.61
CA GLU A 217 9.86 -21.48 9.97
C GLU A 217 10.09 -21.57 8.45
N LEU A 218 10.41 -20.45 7.80
CA LEU A 218 10.74 -20.44 6.38
C LEU A 218 12.01 -21.26 6.09
N ALA A 219 13.07 -21.12 6.88
CA ALA A 219 14.31 -21.87 6.72
C ALA A 219 14.07 -23.39 6.86
N GLN A 220 13.27 -23.81 7.84
CA GLN A 220 12.86 -25.21 8.00
C GLN A 220 12.06 -25.72 6.79
N VAL A 221 11.16 -24.91 6.23
CA VAL A 221 10.39 -25.28 5.03
C VAL A 221 11.29 -25.34 3.78
N VAL A 222 12.26 -24.44 3.63
CA VAL A 222 13.26 -24.49 2.54
C VAL A 222 14.07 -25.77 2.62
N GLU A 223 14.53 -26.14 3.82
CA GLU A 223 15.36 -27.32 4.04
C GLU A 223 14.60 -28.63 3.75
N VAL A 224 13.30 -28.68 4.10
CA VAL A 224 12.47 -29.89 3.96
C VAL A 224 11.85 -30.04 2.58
N TYR A 225 11.36 -28.95 1.96
CA TYR A 225 10.58 -29.01 0.73
C TYR A 225 11.28 -28.38 -0.48
N GLY A 226 12.42 -27.71 -0.28
CA GLY A 226 13.12 -26.99 -1.33
C GLY A 226 12.49 -25.63 -1.66
N LEU A 227 13.28 -24.79 -2.35
CA LEU A 227 12.94 -23.39 -2.64
C LEU A 227 11.69 -23.24 -3.53
N LEU A 228 11.48 -24.19 -4.44
CA LEU A 228 10.39 -24.17 -5.41
C LEU A 228 9.04 -24.52 -4.77
N ALA A 229 9.02 -25.49 -3.84
CA ALA A 229 7.84 -25.82 -3.05
C ALA A 229 7.49 -24.70 -2.06
N LEU A 230 8.51 -24.04 -1.48
CA LEU A 230 8.29 -22.85 -0.66
C LEU A 230 7.67 -21.72 -1.49
N GLY A 231 8.18 -21.49 -2.71
CA GLY A 231 7.62 -20.51 -3.64
C GLY A 231 6.15 -20.80 -3.96
N MET A 232 5.81 -22.05 -4.28
CA MET A 232 4.42 -22.48 -4.54
C MET A 232 3.52 -22.40 -3.29
N SER A 233 4.06 -22.71 -2.12
CA SER A 233 3.37 -22.59 -0.84
C SER A 233 3.05 -21.12 -0.53
N LEU A 234 4.04 -20.24 -0.65
CA LEU A 234 3.86 -18.79 -0.49
C LEU A 234 2.88 -18.24 -1.53
N TRP A 235 2.98 -18.68 -2.79
CA TRP A 235 2.08 -18.26 -3.86
C TRP A 235 0.61 -18.51 -3.51
N ASN A 236 0.32 -19.72 -3.00
CA ASN A 236 -1.01 -20.12 -2.56
C ASN A 236 -1.41 -19.45 -1.23
N GLN A 237 -0.49 -19.32 -0.27
CA GLN A 237 -0.77 -18.75 1.05
C GLN A 237 -1.01 -17.23 1.00
N LEU A 238 -0.31 -16.53 0.11
CA LEU A 238 -0.42 -15.09 -0.07
C LEU A 238 -1.53 -14.70 -1.02
N VAL A 239 -2.06 -15.65 -1.80
CA VAL A 239 -2.98 -15.38 -2.91
C VAL A 239 -2.40 -14.26 -3.76
N VAL A 240 -1.13 -14.44 -4.16
CA VAL A 240 -0.28 -13.42 -4.80
C VAL A 240 -0.99 -12.66 -5.93
N PRO A 241 -1.72 -13.33 -6.85
CA PRO A 241 -2.42 -12.63 -7.92
C PRO A 241 -3.44 -11.60 -7.43
N VAL A 242 -4.24 -11.95 -6.42
CA VAL A 242 -5.27 -11.05 -5.86
C VAL A 242 -4.62 -9.92 -5.07
N LEU A 243 -3.53 -10.21 -4.36
CA LEU A 243 -2.81 -9.22 -3.58
C LEU A 243 -2.21 -8.12 -4.46
N PHE A 244 -1.54 -8.49 -5.55
CA PHE A 244 -1.01 -7.53 -6.53
C PHE A 244 -2.12 -6.78 -7.27
N MET A 245 -3.25 -7.43 -7.55
CA MET A 245 -4.42 -6.77 -8.14
C MET A 245 -4.97 -5.67 -7.22
N VAL A 246 -5.20 -5.97 -5.94
CA VAL A 246 -5.71 -5.00 -4.97
C VAL A 246 -4.72 -3.86 -4.78
N PHE A 247 -3.43 -4.18 -4.67
CA PHE A 247 -2.36 -3.16 -4.60
C PHE A 247 -2.42 -2.19 -5.79
N TRP A 248 -2.52 -2.71 -7.02
CA TRP A 248 -2.59 -1.87 -8.21
C TRP A 248 -3.87 -1.03 -8.25
N LEU A 249 -5.02 -1.61 -7.90
CA LEU A 249 -6.29 -0.88 -7.84
C LEU A 249 -6.26 0.27 -6.82
N VAL A 250 -5.59 0.08 -5.68
CA VAL A 250 -5.41 1.14 -4.69
C VAL A 250 -4.53 2.26 -5.25
N LEU A 251 -3.40 1.95 -5.88
CA LEU A 251 -2.55 2.96 -6.53
C LEU A 251 -3.31 3.72 -7.62
N PHE A 252 -4.05 2.99 -8.44
CA PHE A 252 -4.84 3.55 -9.52
C PHE A 252 -5.96 4.47 -9.00
N ALA A 253 -6.67 4.04 -7.95
CA ALA A 253 -7.72 4.85 -7.31
C ALA A 253 -7.15 6.13 -6.67
N LEU A 254 -5.99 6.03 -6.01
CA LEU A 254 -5.31 7.20 -5.45
C LEU A 254 -4.88 8.18 -6.54
N GLN A 255 -4.37 7.69 -7.68
CA GLN A 255 -3.98 8.54 -8.81
C GLN A 255 -5.20 9.22 -9.44
N ILE A 256 -6.29 8.49 -9.64
CA ILE A 256 -7.55 9.07 -10.11
C ILE A 256 -8.04 10.15 -9.14
N TYR A 257 -8.03 9.86 -7.84
CA TYR A 257 -8.49 10.79 -6.81
C TYR A 257 -7.67 12.07 -6.77
N SER A 258 -6.34 11.97 -6.82
CA SER A 258 -5.47 13.16 -6.85
C SER A 258 -5.73 14.03 -8.08
N TYR A 259 -5.94 13.40 -9.24
CA TYR A 259 -6.28 14.11 -10.47
C TYR A 259 -7.66 14.79 -10.42
N PHE A 260 -8.68 14.14 -9.86
CA PHE A 260 -10.00 14.75 -9.69
C PHE A 260 -9.98 15.88 -8.66
N SER A 261 -9.27 15.71 -7.54
CA SER A 261 -9.18 16.74 -6.50
C SER A 261 -8.48 18.02 -6.98
N THR A 262 -7.68 17.94 -8.03
CA THR A 262 -6.91 19.08 -8.57
C THR A 262 -7.65 19.80 -9.71
N ARG A 263 -8.87 19.38 -10.08
CA ARG A 263 -9.59 19.94 -11.23
C ARG A 263 -11.03 20.37 -10.95
N ASP A 264 -11.32 21.60 -11.37
CA ASP A 264 -12.63 22.26 -11.21
C ASP A 264 -13.51 22.28 -12.49
N GLN A 265 -13.12 21.65 -13.62
CA GLN A 265 -13.87 21.73 -14.89
C GLN A 265 -14.41 20.39 -15.43
N PRO A 266 -15.65 20.36 -15.98
CA PRO A 266 -16.28 19.15 -16.48
C PRO A 266 -15.63 18.67 -17.80
N THR A 267 -15.35 17.37 -17.89
CA THR A 267 -14.53 16.75 -18.95
C THR A 267 -15.37 16.15 -20.09
N SER A 268 -14.92 16.37 -21.32
CA SER A 268 -15.42 15.68 -22.53
C SER A 268 -14.96 14.20 -22.58
N ARG A 269 -15.72 13.34 -23.29
CA ARG A 269 -15.52 11.88 -23.34
C ARG A 269 -14.12 11.44 -23.81
N GLU A 270 -13.57 12.11 -24.83
CA GLU A 270 -12.23 11.80 -25.37
C GLU A 270 -11.13 12.13 -24.35
N ARG A 271 -11.36 13.16 -23.53
CA ARG A 271 -10.47 13.53 -22.42
C ARG A 271 -10.42 12.45 -21.35
N LEU A 272 -11.58 11.86 -21.01
CA LEU A 272 -11.66 10.82 -20.00
C LEU A 272 -10.82 9.58 -20.36
N LEU A 273 -10.85 9.14 -21.62
CA LEU A 273 -10.03 8.00 -22.08
C LEU A 273 -8.54 8.32 -21.96
N PHE A 274 -8.12 9.50 -22.41
CA PHE A 274 -6.72 9.93 -22.28
C PHE A 274 -6.27 10.02 -20.81
N PHE A 275 -7.14 10.50 -19.91
CA PHE A 275 -6.85 10.56 -18.48
C PHE A 275 -6.74 9.18 -17.83
N PHE A 276 -7.64 8.26 -18.16
CA PHE A 276 -7.57 6.89 -17.69
C PHE A 276 -6.27 6.23 -18.13
N LEU A 277 -5.91 6.39 -19.41
CA LEU A 277 -4.70 5.84 -19.99
C LEU A 277 -3.42 6.42 -19.37
N THR A 278 -3.40 7.73 -19.13
CA THR A 278 -2.28 8.41 -18.45
C THR A 278 -2.14 7.92 -17.00
N SER A 279 -3.26 7.73 -16.30
CA SER A 279 -3.27 7.20 -14.93
C SER A 279 -2.72 5.77 -14.87
N ILE A 280 -3.09 4.90 -15.82
CA ILE A 280 -2.53 3.53 -15.92
C ILE A 280 -1.01 3.61 -16.21
N ALA A 281 -0.59 4.48 -17.14
CA ALA A 281 0.82 4.61 -17.52
C ALA A 281 1.71 5.05 -16.36
N GLU A 282 1.23 6.00 -15.56
CA GLU A 282 1.95 6.51 -14.40
C GLU A 282 2.01 5.48 -13.27
N CYS A 283 0.94 4.71 -13.10
CA CYS A 283 0.95 3.56 -12.19
C CYS A 283 2.02 2.54 -12.59
N CYS A 284 2.31 2.33 -13.88
CA CYS A 284 3.30 1.35 -14.39
C CYS A 284 4.77 1.81 -14.31
N SER A 285 5.11 2.64 -13.33
CA SER A 285 6.48 3.16 -13.14
C SER A 285 7.45 2.19 -12.47
N THR A 286 6.96 1.11 -11.88
CA THR A 286 7.79 0.12 -11.18
C THR A 286 7.46 -1.28 -11.69
N PRO A 287 8.40 -2.24 -11.56
CA PRO A 287 8.11 -3.63 -11.91
C PRO A 287 6.99 -4.23 -11.06
N TYR A 288 6.84 -3.81 -9.81
CA TYR A 288 5.79 -4.29 -8.90
C TYR A 288 4.40 -3.83 -9.32
N SER A 289 4.26 -2.57 -9.75
CA SER A 289 3.00 -2.06 -10.24
C SER A 289 2.66 -2.57 -11.64
N LEU A 290 3.65 -2.82 -12.49
CA LEU A 290 3.44 -3.50 -13.78
C LEU A 290 2.90 -4.92 -13.58
N LEU A 291 3.47 -5.69 -12.65
CA LEU A 291 2.93 -7.00 -12.28
C LEU A 291 1.50 -6.90 -11.73
N GLY A 292 1.22 -5.87 -10.94
CA GLY A 292 -0.14 -5.52 -10.52
C GLY A 292 -1.10 -5.33 -11.69
N LEU A 293 -0.70 -4.53 -12.70
CA LEU A 293 -1.49 -4.33 -13.92
C LEU A 293 -1.73 -5.66 -14.65
N VAL A 294 -0.70 -6.48 -14.83
CA VAL A 294 -0.79 -7.79 -15.48
C VAL A 294 -1.87 -8.66 -14.82
N PHE A 295 -1.85 -8.78 -13.49
CA PHE A 295 -2.87 -9.55 -12.78
C PHE A 295 -4.26 -8.91 -12.91
N THR A 296 -4.37 -7.57 -12.85
CA THR A 296 -5.67 -6.90 -13.04
C THR A 296 -6.26 -7.19 -14.41
N VAL A 297 -5.44 -7.13 -15.46
CA VAL A 297 -5.83 -7.43 -16.84
C VAL A 297 -6.23 -8.90 -16.98
N SER A 298 -5.49 -9.82 -16.37
CA SER A 298 -5.87 -11.24 -16.34
C SER A 298 -7.22 -11.48 -15.68
N PHE A 299 -7.50 -10.84 -14.54
CA PHE A 299 -8.79 -10.96 -13.85
C PHE A 299 -9.93 -10.31 -14.64
N VAL A 300 -9.68 -9.17 -15.29
CA VAL A 300 -10.66 -8.52 -16.17
C VAL A 300 -10.96 -9.40 -17.39
N ALA A 301 -9.94 -9.96 -18.04
CA ALA A 301 -10.10 -10.88 -19.15
C ALA A 301 -10.88 -12.13 -18.72
N LEU A 302 -10.52 -12.73 -17.58
CA LEU A 302 -11.27 -13.85 -16.99
C LEU A 302 -12.74 -13.48 -16.77
N GLY A 303 -13.02 -12.30 -16.22
CA GLY A 303 -14.37 -11.78 -16.00
C GLY A 303 -15.16 -11.65 -17.30
N VAL A 304 -14.58 -11.02 -18.33
CA VAL A 304 -15.20 -10.84 -19.64
C VAL A 304 -15.51 -12.19 -20.31
N LEU A 305 -14.55 -13.13 -20.30
CA LEU A 305 -14.75 -14.47 -20.88
C LEU A 305 -15.79 -15.29 -20.10
N THR A 306 -15.86 -15.11 -18.78
CA THR A 306 -16.88 -15.76 -17.94
C THR A 306 -18.26 -15.18 -18.22
N LEU A 307 -18.37 -13.87 -18.41
CA LEU A 307 -19.63 -13.21 -18.81
C LEU A 307 -20.07 -13.65 -20.21
N CYS A 308 -19.14 -13.81 -21.16
CA CYS A 308 -19.41 -14.36 -22.48
C CYS A 308 -20.05 -15.76 -22.39
N LYS A 309 -19.43 -16.64 -21.61
CA LYS A 309 -19.95 -17.99 -21.36
C LYS A 309 -21.31 -17.99 -20.70
N PHE A 310 -21.48 -17.15 -19.68
CA PHE A 310 -22.76 -17.01 -18.99
C PHE A 310 -23.86 -16.56 -19.95
N TYR A 311 -23.56 -15.62 -20.84
CA TYR A 311 -24.49 -15.13 -21.86
C TYR A 311 -24.89 -16.23 -22.87
N LEU A 312 -23.94 -17.06 -23.32
CA LEU A 312 -24.18 -18.07 -24.35
C LEU A 312 -24.76 -19.40 -23.82
N GLN A 313 -24.34 -19.85 -22.63
CA GLN A 313 -24.65 -21.20 -22.10
C GLN A 313 -25.56 -21.18 -20.88
N GLY A 314 -25.87 -20.00 -20.32
CA GLY A 314 -26.70 -19.84 -19.14
C GLY A 314 -26.04 -20.37 -17.84
N TYR A 315 -26.83 -20.41 -16.76
CA TYR A 315 -26.33 -20.65 -15.39
C TYR A 315 -25.68 -22.04 -15.18
N ARG A 316 -26.02 -23.06 -15.98
CA ARG A 316 -25.53 -24.43 -15.80
C ARG A 316 -24.07 -24.64 -16.22
N ALA A 317 -23.54 -23.82 -17.13
CA ALA A 317 -22.14 -23.91 -17.55
C ALA A 317 -21.14 -23.28 -16.55
N PHE A 318 -21.63 -22.48 -15.60
CA PHE A 318 -20.79 -21.77 -14.63
C PHE A 318 -20.17 -22.68 -13.57
N MET A 319 -20.83 -23.80 -13.23
CA MET A 319 -20.40 -24.69 -12.13
C MET A 319 -19.33 -25.73 -12.51
N ASN A 320 -19.11 -25.99 -13.80
CA ASN A 320 -18.41 -27.19 -14.24
C ASN A 320 -17.01 -26.96 -14.82
N ASP A 321 -16.50 -25.72 -14.82
CA ASP A 321 -15.25 -25.38 -15.51
C ASP A 321 -14.19 -24.86 -14.53
N ASN A 322 -12.98 -25.45 -14.60
CA ASN A 322 -11.82 -25.04 -13.82
C ASN A 322 -11.26 -23.74 -14.44
N THR A 323 -11.82 -22.61 -14.02
CA THR A 323 -11.69 -21.27 -14.64
C THR A 323 -10.31 -20.61 -14.46
N MET A 324 -9.39 -21.21 -13.70
CA MET A 324 -8.19 -20.53 -13.22
C MET A 324 -7.15 -20.19 -14.29
N ASN A 325 -7.18 -20.84 -15.46
CA ASN A 325 -6.23 -20.56 -16.56
C ASN A 325 -6.78 -19.59 -17.62
N ARG A 326 -8.09 -19.28 -17.63
CA ARG A 326 -8.66 -18.33 -18.61
C ARG A 326 -8.31 -16.90 -18.21
N GLY A 327 -7.86 -16.10 -19.18
CA GLY A 327 -7.39 -14.73 -18.93
C GLY A 327 -5.93 -14.61 -18.46
N MET A 328 -5.30 -15.71 -18.02
CA MET A 328 -3.87 -15.70 -17.69
C MET A 328 -3.01 -15.43 -18.93
N THR A 329 -3.41 -15.98 -20.08
CA THR A 329 -2.76 -15.73 -21.38
C THR A 329 -2.68 -14.25 -21.69
N GLU A 330 -3.74 -13.49 -21.45
CA GLU A 330 -3.83 -12.06 -21.74
C GLU A 330 -2.97 -11.19 -20.81
N GLY A 331 -2.80 -11.62 -19.57
CA GLY A 331 -1.83 -10.97 -18.68
C GLY A 331 -0.39 -11.29 -19.08
N ILE A 332 -0.12 -12.54 -19.47
CA ILE A 332 1.22 -12.95 -19.91
C ILE A 332 1.61 -12.22 -21.21
N THR A 333 0.69 -12.07 -22.17
CA THR A 333 0.96 -11.29 -23.40
C THR A 333 1.25 -9.83 -23.07
N LEU A 334 0.49 -9.21 -22.17
CA LEU A 334 0.78 -7.85 -21.68
C LEU A 334 2.17 -7.77 -21.06
N LEU A 335 2.53 -8.72 -20.19
CA LEU A 335 3.82 -8.75 -19.51
C LEU A 335 4.97 -8.87 -20.51
N ILE A 336 4.87 -9.81 -21.46
CA ILE A 336 5.89 -10.02 -22.49
C ILE A 336 6.08 -8.75 -23.32
N LEU A 337 4.99 -8.14 -23.79
CA LEU A 337 5.05 -6.91 -24.59
C LEU A 337 5.64 -5.74 -23.79
N ALA A 338 5.23 -5.57 -22.52
CA ALA A 338 5.74 -4.50 -21.66
C ALA A 338 7.24 -4.64 -21.38
N VAL A 339 7.72 -5.87 -21.17
CA VAL A 339 9.15 -6.15 -20.97
C VAL A 339 9.93 -5.94 -22.25
N GLN A 340 9.45 -6.47 -23.39
CA GLN A 340 10.13 -6.34 -24.68
C GLN A 340 10.27 -4.89 -25.14
N THR A 341 9.29 -4.06 -24.82
CA THR A 341 9.25 -2.65 -25.23
C THR A 341 9.96 -1.70 -24.25
N GLY A 342 10.49 -2.20 -23.13
CA GLY A 342 11.16 -1.38 -22.12
C GLY A 342 10.22 -0.36 -21.46
N LEU A 343 8.93 -0.69 -21.29
CA LEU A 343 7.86 0.24 -20.90
C LEU A 343 8.19 1.08 -19.66
N ILE A 344 8.91 0.50 -18.70
CA ILE A 344 9.24 1.10 -17.40
C ILE A 344 10.19 2.30 -17.55
N GLU A 345 11.03 2.33 -18.59
CA GLU A 345 12.12 3.31 -18.74
C GLU A 345 11.72 4.52 -19.58
N LEU A 346 10.60 4.42 -20.27
CA LEU A 346 10.09 5.49 -21.12
C LEU A 346 9.54 6.65 -20.29
N GLN A 347 9.66 7.87 -20.81
CA GLN A 347 9.01 9.06 -20.26
C GLN A 347 7.48 8.89 -20.24
N VAL A 348 6.80 9.53 -19.29
CA VAL A 348 5.36 9.32 -18.99
C VAL A 348 4.47 9.41 -20.23
N ILE A 349 4.71 10.39 -21.12
CA ILE A 349 3.92 10.58 -22.35
C ILE A 349 4.13 9.43 -23.33
N HIS A 350 5.39 9.05 -23.59
CA HIS A 350 5.71 7.97 -24.52
C HIS A 350 5.27 6.60 -23.97
N ARG A 351 5.38 6.41 -22.66
CA ARG A 351 4.86 5.26 -21.93
C ARG A 351 3.35 5.14 -22.08
N ALA A 352 2.59 6.23 -21.94
CA ALA A 352 1.14 6.21 -22.11
C ALA A 352 0.73 5.83 -23.52
N PHE A 353 1.42 6.36 -24.54
CA PHE A 353 1.17 5.98 -25.93
C PHE A 353 1.44 4.48 -26.19
N LEU A 354 2.60 3.98 -25.77
CA LEU A 354 2.97 2.58 -25.95
C LEU A 354 2.03 1.64 -25.18
N LEU A 355 1.69 1.99 -23.93
CA LEU A 355 0.72 1.26 -23.12
C LEU A 355 -0.65 1.19 -23.80
N SER A 356 -1.07 2.25 -24.51
CA SER A 356 -2.29 2.23 -25.33
C SER A 356 -2.25 1.14 -26.38
N ILE A 357 -1.12 0.98 -27.07
CA ILE A 357 -0.93 -0.05 -28.09
C ILE A 357 -0.99 -1.43 -27.45
N ILE A 358 -0.29 -1.63 -26.32
CA ILE A 358 -0.28 -2.91 -25.60
C ILE A 358 -1.71 -3.27 -25.13
N LEU A 359 -2.43 -2.32 -24.52
CA LEU A 359 -3.81 -2.54 -24.09
C LEU A 359 -4.74 -2.83 -25.27
N PHE A 360 -4.54 -2.18 -26.42
CA PHE A 360 -5.29 -2.47 -27.64
C PHE A 360 -5.05 -3.91 -28.13
N ILE A 361 -3.80 -4.38 -28.14
CA ILE A 361 -3.45 -5.76 -28.49
C ILE A 361 -4.14 -6.75 -27.54
N VAL A 362 -4.11 -6.46 -26.23
CA VAL A 362 -4.78 -7.30 -25.23
C VAL A 362 -6.29 -7.33 -25.44
N VAL A 363 -6.92 -6.19 -25.71
CA VAL A 363 -8.37 -6.15 -26.01
C VAL A 363 -8.69 -6.97 -27.27
N ALA A 364 -7.87 -6.89 -28.31
CA ALA A 364 -8.03 -7.70 -29.52
C ALA A 364 -7.89 -9.20 -29.22
N SER A 365 -6.96 -9.60 -28.35
CA SER A 365 -6.77 -10.99 -27.95
C SER A 365 -7.91 -11.51 -27.05
N ILE A 366 -8.47 -10.68 -26.17
CA ILE A 366 -9.70 -11.00 -25.43
C ILE A 366 -10.87 -11.22 -26.40
N LEU A 367 -11.02 -10.36 -27.41
CA LEU A 367 -12.08 -10.49 -28.42
C LEU A 367 -11.91 -11.78 -29.22
N GLN A 368 -10.68 -12.12 -29.61
CA GLN A 368 -10.35 -13.38 -30.27
C GLN A 368 -10.74 -14.58 -29.40
N SER A 369 -10.37 -14.56 -28.12
CA SER A 369 -10.75 -15.59 -27.15
C SER A 369 -12.28 -15.69 -26.97
N MET A 370 -13.02 -14.58 -27.09
CA MET A 370 -14.48 -14.61 -27.08
C MET A 370 -15.07 -15.25 -28.33
N LEU A 371 -14.50 -14.97 -29.52
CA LEU A 371 -14.94 -15.57 -30.78
C LEU A 371 -14.72 -17.08 -30.78
N GLU A 372 -13.57 -17.56 -30.30
CA GLU A 372 -13.29 -19.00 -30.17
C GLU A 372 -14.27 -19.74 -29.25
N ILE A 373 -14.81 -19.07 -28.23
CA ILE A 373 -15.87 -19.63 -27.37
C ILE A 373 -17.23 -19.62 -28.07
N ALA A 374 -17.52 -18.59 -28.85
CA ALA A 374 -18.81 -18.42 -29.51
C ALA A 374 -18.99 -19.33 -30.73
N ASP A 375 -17.93 -19.55 -31.50
CA ASP A 375 -17.95 -20.28 -32.77
C ASP A 375 -18.62 -21.68 -32.70
N PRO A 376 -18.23 -22.59 -31.78
CA PRO A 376 -18.89 -23.91 -31.68
C PRO A 376 -20.36 -23.83 -31.28
N ILE A 377 -20.78 -22.80 -30.55
CA ILE A 377 -22.17 -22.61 -30.11
C ILE A 377 -23.02 -22.11 -31.27
N VAL A 378 -22.49 -21.17 -32.05
CA VAL A 378 -23.14 -20.67 -33.26
C VAL A 378 -23.28 -21.79 -34.29
N LEU A 379 -22.24 -22.61 -34.48
CA LEU A 379 -22.29 -23.79 -35.35
C LEU A 379 -23.33 -24.82 -34.89
N ALA A 380 -23.41 -25.08 -33.58
CA ALA A 380 -24.42 -25.99 -33.03
C ALA A 380 -25.85 -25.47 -33.22
N LEU A 381 -26.08 -24.17 -33.04
CA LEU A 381 -27.37 -23.52 -33.31
C LEU A 381 -27.72 -23.58 -34.81
N GLY A 382 -26.75 -23.34 -35.69
CA GLY A 382 -26.91 -23.49 -37.14
C GLY A 382 -27.34 -24.89 -37.54
N ALA A 383 -26.67 -25.93 -37.01
CA ALA A 383 -27.00 -27.33 -37.30
C ALA A 383 -28.35 -27.78 -36.71
N SER A 384 -28.82 -27.16 -35.63
CA SER A 384 -30.11 -27.49 -35.01
C SER A 384 -31.33 -27.04 -35.81
N ARG A 385 -31.15 -26.11 -36.75
CA ARG A 385 -32.22 -25.52 -37.56
C ARG A 385 -32.51 -26.31 -38.85
N ASP A 386 -31.64 -27.24 -39.24
CA ASP A 386 -31.83 -28.18 -40.36
C ASP A 386 -32.56 -29.48 -39.95
N LYS A 387 -33.16 -29.51 -38.75
CA LYS A 387 -34.14 -30.52 -38.31
C LYS A 387 -35.47 -29.84 -38.02
#